data_AF-R7S5D1-F1
#
_entry.id   AF-R7S5D1-F1
#
_cell.length_a   1.000
_cell.length_b   1.000
_cell.length_c   1.000
_cell.angle_alpha   90.00
_cell.angle_beta   90.00
_cell.angle_gamma   90.00
#
_symmetry.space_group_name_H-M   'P 1'
#
loop_
_entity.id
_entity.type
_entity.pdbx_description
1 polymer ?
#
loop_
_entity_poly.entity_id
_entity_poly.type
_entity_poly.pdbx_seq_one_letter_code
_entity_poly.pdbx_strand_id
1 'polypeptide(L)'
;MRAAIAGHKDLWFCGVLHGDICPGNILITPEDENRKLGCLVYHDQENSYKRWITPSAMQTDDAKIARLIQCAKEDYDLDITNATALKLLAYFRLSESLGVLEEALKIWKEVIPDIVVTVPEPNLSWPNCDDVSRDIDVHTGTAAFTSGELSGRFRRPYEYGFGRGHIIHGVIHDIESFFWVLVYLCLTRTGEGRLRPELLQDPPEDDTTNRILHTIVYYLFDMSDDDVVKSNKTDFFQQPGQMNEYIIASFHPDMACLKPLMLRWWDLLVFTYRTYNHLTSGVIHSQVLKLFDDTLKDVQQQFGTGPPDGPLTGGHDQPASAAEGRDDNDLLLEPAAARGINLQRLLPIDGYPKMNFLSISGEYLPRQWDARSTLIPALKEATRRNP
;
A
#
# COMPACT_ATOMS: atom_id res chain seq x y z
N MET A 1 6.23 -3.78 6.21
CA MET A 1 5.50 -2.58 5.72
C MET A 1 5.37 -1.49 6.81
N ARG A 2 4.60 -1.71 7.88
CA ARG A 2 4.43 -0.73 8.98
C ARG A 2 5.72 -0.05 9.45
N ALA A 3 6.77 -0.83 9.74
CA ALA A 3 8.06 -0.30 10.20
C ALA A 3 8.75 0.59 9.14
N ALA A 4 8.65 0.24 7.85
CA ALA A 4 9.19 1.06 6.77
C ALA A 4 8.44 2.40 6.63
N ILE A 5 7.12 2.41 6.84
CA ILE A 5 6.31 3.64 6.87
C ILE A 5 6.66 4.50 8.07
N ALA A 6 6.95 3.90 9.23
CA ALA A 6 7.45 4.62 10.40
C ALA A 6 8.82 5.25 10.14
N GLY A 7 9.76 4.52 9.54
CA GLY A 7 11.05 5.09 9.12
C GLY A 7 10.89 6.20 8.08
N HIS A 8 9.97 6.05 7.13
CA HIS A 8 9.62 7.10 6.17
C HIS A 8 9.03 8.34 6.85
N LYS A 9 8.23 8.16 7.92
CA LYS A 9 7.72 9.26 8.75
C LYS A 9 8.89 10.03 9.35
N ASP A 10 9.83 9.34 9.99
CA ASP A 10 10.98 9.96 10.63
C ASP A 10 11.82 10.76 9.61
N LEU A 11 12.08 10.18 8.43
CA LEU A 11 12.76 10.88 7.32
C LEU A 11 12.02 12.15 6.90
N TRP A 12 10.70 12.06 6.71
CA TRP A 12 9.87 13.19 6.28
C TRP A 12 9.92 14.36 7.27
N PHE A 13 9.80 14.08 8.57
CA PHE A 13 9.89 15.11 9.61
C PHE A 13 11.33 15.61 9.84
N CYS A 14 12.34 14.92 9.33
CA CYS A 14 13.72 15.42 9.19
C CYS A 14 13.96 16.22 7.90
N GLY A 15 12.93 16.42 7.07
CA GLY A 15 13.03 17.22 5.86
C GLY A 15 13.52 16.45 4.65
N VAL A 16 13.39 15.12 4.66
CA VAL A 16 13.80 14.23 3.57
C VAL A 16 12.55 13.60 2.96
N LEU A 17 12.31 13.85 1.68
CA LEU A 17 11.33 13.12 0.87
C LEU A 17 12.04 11.94 0.19
N HIS A 18 11.42 10.75 0.20
CA HIS A 18 12.07 9.58 -0.39
C HIS A 18 11.98 9.60 -1.92
N GLY A 19 10.78 9.82 -2.47
CA GLY A 19 10.57 10.00 -3.91
C GLY A 19 10.72 8.74 -4.78
N ASP A 20 11.03 7.58 -4.22
CA ASP A 20 11.23 6.32 -4.95
C ASP A 20 10.90 5.09 -4.09
N ILE A 21 9.66 5.00 -3.63
CA ILE A 21 9.21 3.83 -2.88
C ILE A 21 8.91 2.69 -3.84
N CYS A 22 9.67 1.60 -3.74
CA CYS A 22 9.47 0.38 -4.53
C CYS A 22 9.87 -0.86 -3.71
N PRO A 23 9.52 -2.09 -4.13
CA PRO A 23 9.88 -3.30 -3.40
C PRO A 23 11.39 -3.44 -3.19
N GLY A 24 12.21 -2.97 -4.15
CA GLY A 24 13.68 -3.03 -4.07
C GLY A 24 14.27 -2.15 -2.96
N ASN A 25 13.56 -1.09 -2.56
CA ASN A 25 14.02 -0.15 -1.53
C ASN A 25 13.49 -0.50 -0.13
N ILE A 26 12.64 -1.53 0.02
CA ILE A 26 12.11 -1.98 1.30
C ILE A 26 12.77 -3.31 1.70
N LEU A 27 13.71 -3.24 2.63
CA LEU A 27 14.41 -4.41 3.15
C LEU A 27 13.68 -5.04 4.33
N ILE A 28 13.76 -6.36 4.45
CA ILE A 28 13.37 -7.08 5.66
C ILE A 28 14.66 -7.40 6.42
N THR A 29 14.82 -6.78 7.57
CA THR A 29 15.98 -6.90 8.45
C THR A 29 15.62 -7.67 9.71
N PRO A 30 16.48 -8.55 10.25
CA PRO A 30 16.24 -9.15 11.55
C PRO A 30 16.37 -8.07 12.64
N GLU A 31 15.37 -7.99 13.52
CA GLU A 31 15.43 -7.22 14.77
C GLU A 31 16.01 -8.08 15.88
N ASP A 32 15.57 -9.33 15.95
CA ASP A 32 16.09 -10.39 16.79
C ASP A 32 15.91 -11.77 16.10
N GLU A 33 16.15 -12.88 16.81
CA GLU A 33 16.03 -14.23 16.25
C GLU A 33 14.63 -14.55 15.71
N ASN A 34 13.57 -13.92 16.24
CA ASN A 34 12.18 -14.22 15.94
C ASN A 34 11.41 -13.04 15.31
N ARG A 35 12.02 -11.86 15.23
CA ARG A 35 11.37 -10.63 14.75
C ARG A 35 12.10 -10.05 13.56
N LYS A 36 11.32 -9.67 12.57
CA LYS A 36 11.80 -9.02 11.35
C LYS A 36 11.15 -7.65 11.22
N LEU A 37 11.95 -6.63 10.88
CA LEU A 37 11.52 -5.26 10.64
C LEU A 37 11.69 -4.89 9.17
N GLY A 38 10.73 -4.12 8.67
CA GLY A 38 10.87 -3.42 7.39
C GLY A 38 11.75 -2.19 7.57
N CYS A 39 12.80 -2.06 6.76
CA CYS A 39 13.69 -0.90 6.70
C CYS A 39 13.64 -0.30 5.29
N LEU A 40 13.66 1.01 5.20
CA LEU A 40 13.67 1.72 3.92
C LEU A 40 15.09 2.14 3.58
N VAL A 41 15.57 1.75 2.39
CA VAL A 41 16.88 2.17 1.87
C VAL A 41 16.70 3.45 1.11
N TYR A 42 17.32 4.50 1.62
CA TYR A 42 17.33 5.80 0.98
C TYR A 42 18.68 6.03 0.29
N HIS A 43 18.65 6.26 -1.02
CA HIS A 43 19.80 6.79 -1.74
C HIS A 43 19.69 8.31 -1.76
N ASP A 44 20.68 8.97 -1.17
CA ASP A 44 20.72 10.40 -0.94
C ASP A 44 20.41 11.19 -2.22
N GLN A 45 19.23 11.82 -2.24
CA GLN A 45 18.91 12.87 -3.20
C GLN A 45 18.96 14.17 -2.42
N GLU A 46 19.88 15.08 -2.78
CA GLU A 46 20.03 16.41 -2.16
C GLU A 46 18.77 17.28 -2.36
N ASN A 47 17.68 16.95 -1.68
CA ASN A 47 16.41 17.70 -1.72
C ASN A 47 16.10 18.19 -0.31
N SER A 48 16.96 19.03 0.24
CA SER A 48 16.69 19.68 1.53
C SER A 48 15.66 20.80 1.33
N TYR A 49 14.49 20.67 1.95
CA TYR A 49 13.49 21.72 1.93
C TYR A 49 13.92 22.94 2.76
N LYS A 50 13.72 24.14 2.22
CA LYS A 50 14.14 25.41 2.86
C LYS A 50 13.09 25.97 3.81
N ARG A 51 11.82 25.64 3.59
CA ARG A 51 10.69 26.14 4.36
C ARG A 51 9.94 25.02 5.03
N TRP A 52 9.53 25.31 6.25
CA TRP A 52 8.84 24.41 7.15
C TRP A 52 7.46 24.97 7.47
N ILE A 53 6.50 24.08 7.64
CA ILE A 53 5.15 24.34 8.11
C ILE A 53 5.09 23.89 9.55
N THR A 54 4.73 24.80 10.45
CA THR A 54 4.39 24.49 11.84
C THR A 54 2.88 24.70 11.98
N PRO A 55 2.10 23.64 12.21
CA PRO A 55 0.66 23.78 12.37
C PRO A 55 0.35 24.59 13.63
N SER A 56 -0.53 25.58 13.49
CA SER A 56 -0.98 26.39 14.61
C SER A 56 -2.47 26.21 14.79
N ALA A 57 -2.87 25.69 15.95
CA ALA A 57 -4.28 25.52 16.27
C ALA A 57 -4.97 26.89 16.38
N MET A 58 -6.10 27.06 15.69
CA MET A 58 -6.95 28.22 15.79
C MET A 58 -7.70 28.23 17.12
N GLN A 59 -7.83 29.41 17.72
CA GLN A 59 -8.72 29.58 18.87
C GLN A 59 -10.17 29.34 18.43
N THR A 60 -10.83 28.40 19.11
CA THR A 60 -12.22 28.04 18.89
C THR A 60 -13.02 28.35 20.14
N ASP A 61 -14.22 28.90 19.97
CA ASP A 61 -15.16 29.19 21.04
C ASP A 61 -16.33 28.19 21.03
N ASP A 62 -17.04 28.09 22.15
CA ASP A 62 -18.17 27.16 22.33
C ASP A 62 -19.31 27.42 21.31
N ALA A 63 -19.46 28.67 20.85
CA ALA A 63 -20.49 29.02 19.87
C ALA A 63 -20.18 28.42 18.48
N LYS A 64 -18.92 28.43 18.05
CA LYS A 64 -18.50 27.78 16.80
C LYS A 64 -18.62 26.26 16.89
N ILE A 65 -18.28 25.67 18.04
CA ILE A 65 -18.42 24.22 18.28
C ILE A 65 -19.88 23.81 18.16
N ALA A 66 -20.77 24.49 18.92
CA ALA A 66 -22.20 24.24 18.88
C ALA A 66 -22.76 24.40 17.46
N ARG A 67 -22.31 25.43 16.73
CA ARG A 67 -22.72 25.66 15.35
C ARG A 67 -22.28 24.55 14.40
N LEU A 68 -21.04 24.06 14.48
CA LEU A 68 -20.57 22.96 13.63
C LEU A 68 -21.36 21.68 13.90
N ILE A 69 -21.63 21.36 15.17
CA ILE A 69 -22.43 20.20 15.56
C ILE A 69 -23.85 20.33 15.01
N GLN A 70 -24.47 21.50 15.16
CA GLN A 70 -25.80 21.77 14.64
C GLN A 70 -25.85 21.60 13.12
N CYS A 71 -24.93 22.23 12.37
CA CYS A 71 -24.89 22.09 10.91
C CYS A 71 -24.61 20.64 10.49
N ALA A 72 -23.72 19.92 11.16
CA ALA A 72 -23.46 18.51 10.86
C ALA A 72 -24.73 17.65 11.00
N LYS A 73 -25.55 17.92 12.03
CA LYS A 73 -26.82 17.22 12.24
C LYS A 73 -27.90 17.64 11.25
N GLU A 74 -28.05 18.94 10.98
CA GLU A 74 -29.09 19.47 10.10
C GLU A 74 -28.83 19.17 8.61
N ASP A 75 -27.59 19.32 8.15
CA ASP A 75 -27.23 19.22 6.74
C ASP A 75 -26.93 17.77 6.32
N TYR A 76 -26.43 16.94 7.25
CA TYR A 76 -25.92 15.61 6.93
C TYR A 76 -26.45 14.47 7.83
N ASP A 77 -27.37 14.77 8.76
CA ASP A 77 -27.86 13.82 9.79
C ASP A 77 -26.72 13.15 10.60
N LEU A 78 -25.62 13.87 10.81
CA LEU A 78 -24.42 13.34 11.45
C LEU A 78 -24.28 13.83 12.90
N ASP A 79 -24.26 12.90 13.84
CA ASP A 79 -23.99 13.18 15.25
C ASP A 79 -22.47 13.18 15.53
N ILE A 80 -21.87 14.37 15.59
CA ILE A 80 -20.46 14.53 15.99
C ILE A 80 -20.32 15.00 17.44
N THR A 81 -19.25 14.58 18.10
CA THR A 81 -18.96 15.00 19.49
C THR A 81 -18.33 16.39 19.56
N ASN A 82 -18.42 17.05 20.72
CA ASN A 82 -17.66 18.28 21.00
C ASN A 82 -16.15 18.11 20.74
N ALA A 83 -15.58 16.95 21.07
CA ALA A 83 -14.16 16.67 20.83
C ALA A 83 -13.84 16.62 19.32
N THR A 84 -14.70 15.99 18.53
CA THR A 84 -14.56 15.94 17.06
C THR A 84 -14.67 17.34 16.45
N ALA A 85 -15.69 18.10 16.86
CA ALA A 85 -15.90 19.47 16.40
C ALA A 85 -14.73 20.39 16.77
N LEU A 86 -14.20 20.27 17.99
CA LEU A 86 -13.02 21.00 18.44
C LEU A 86 -11.78 20.66 17.60
N LYS A 87 -11.51 19.37 17.33
CA LYS A 87 -10.38 18.96 16.49
C LYS A 87 -10.46 19.53 15.08
N LEU A 88 -11.66 19.53 14.46
CA LEU A 88 -11.87 20.13 13.13
C LEU A 88 -11.65 21.63 13.17
N LEU A 89 -12.32 22.35 14.07
CA LEU A 89 -12.24 23.81 14.16
C LEU A 89 -10.87 24.33 14.61
N ALA A 90 -10.05 23.48 15.23
CA ALA A 90 -8.67 23.80 15.55
C ALA A 90 -7.82 24.03 14.29
N TYR A 91 -8.17 23.47 13.13
CA TYR A 91 -7.34 23.58 11.93
C TYR A 91 -8.10 23.96 10.65
N PHE A 92 -9.43 24.00 10.71
CA PHE A 92 -10.30 24.32 9.58
C PHE A 92 -11.31 25.40 9.96
N ARG A 93 -11.66 26.24 8.99
CA ARG A 93 -12.84 27.12 9.13
C ARG A 93 -14.10 26.27 9.14
N LEU A 94 -15.19 26.81 9.69
CA LEU A 94 -16.48 26.12 9.77
C LEU A 94 -16.92 25.49 8.43
N SER A 95 -16.82 26.23 7.32
CA SER A 95 -17.17 25.72 5.99
C SER A 95 -16.24 24.62 5.48
N GLU A 96 -14.95 24.68 5.83
CA GLU A 96 -13.97 23.65 5.46
C GLU A 96 -14.21 22.38 6.28
N SER A 97 -14.51 22.52 7.58
CA SER A 97 -14.90 21.39 8.44
C SER A 97 -16.13 20.66 7.91
N LEU A 98 -17.16 21.39 7.48
CA LEU A 98 -18.35 20.79 6.87
C LEU A 98 -18.01 20.09 5.56
N GLY A 99 -17.17 20.68 4.70
CA GLY A 99 -16.71 20.03 3.47
C GLY A 99 -15.91 18.74 3.73
N VAL A 100 -15.08 18.71 4.77
CA VAL A 100 -14.36 17.50 5.22
C VAL A 100 -15.35 16.41 5.66
N LEU A 101 -16.38 16.77 6.42
CA LEU A 101 -17.42 15.82 6.86
C LEU A 101 -18.25 15.30 5.68
N GLU A 102 -18.59 16.17 4.73
CA GLU A 102 -19.31 15.79 3.52
C GLU A 102 -18.51 14.77 2.69
N GLU A 103 -17.22 15.03 2.45
CA GLU A 103 -16.35 14.09 1.74
C GLU A 103 -16.16 12.78 2.49
N ALA A 104 -16.11 12.83 3.82
CA ALA A 104 -16.04 11.63 4.64
C ALA A 104 -17.32 10.77 4.49
N LEU A 105 -18.50 11.37 4.46
CA LEU A 105 -19.77 10.65 4.28
C LEU A 105 -19.94 10.02 2.90
N LYS A 106 -19.28 10.57 1.86
CA LYS A 106 -19.23 9.94 0.53
C LYS A 106 -18.49 8.59 0.54
N ILE A 107 -17.64 8.36 1.54
CA ILE A 107 -16.80 7.16 1.68
C ILE A 107 -17.34 6.26 2.81
N TRP A 108 -17.53 6.83 4.00
CA TRP A 108 -18.04 6.16 5.20
C TRP A 108 -19.47 6.60 5.50
N LYS A 109 -20.43 5.90 4.90
CA LYS A 109 -21.86 6.26 4.94
C LYS A 109 -22.48 6.31 6.34
N GLU A 110 -22.02 5.46 7.25
CA GLU A 110 -22.65 5.26 8.56
C GLU A 110 -21.84 5.84 9.71
N VAL A 111 -20.52 5.61 9.72
CA VAL A 111 -19.64 5.99 10.82
C VAL A 111 -18.34 6.56 10.26
N ILE A 112 -18.10 7.84 10.51
CA ILE A 112 -16.83 8.48 10.18
C ILE A 112 -15.76 7.98 11.16
N PRO A 113 -14.68 7.31 10.68
CA PRO A 113 -13.66 6.82 11.58
C PRO A 113 -12.82 7.98 12.16
N ASP A 114 -12.36 7.85 13.41
CA ASP A 114 -11.54 8.87 14.09
C ASP A 114 -10.26 9.25 13.32
N ILE A 115 -9.79 8.36 12.44
CA ILE A 115 -8.65 8.61 11.54
C ILE A 115 -8.87 9.84 10.63
N VAL A 116 -10.11 10.14 10.26
CA VAL A 116 -10.46 11.29 9.40
C VAL A 116 -10.15 12.61 10.08
N VAL A 117 -10.26 12.66 11.41
CA VAL A 117 -10.13 13.88 12.21
C VAL A 117 -8.80 13.88 12.97
N THR A 118 -7.76 13.36 12.33
CA THR A 118 -6.42 13.30 12.93
C THR A 118 -5.83 14.71 13.00
N VAL A 119 -5.38 15.08 14.20
CA VAL A 119 -4.66 16.33 14.43
C VAL A 119 -3.16 16.13 14.20
N PRO A 120 -2.44 17.13 13.69
CA PRO A 120 -0.99 17.10 13.63
C PRO A 120 -0.37 16.83 15.01
N GLU A 121 0.75 16.13 15.01
CA GLU A 121 1.51 15.89 16.24
C GLU A 121 2.05 17.23 16.80
N PRO A 122 1.86 17.50 18.10
CA PRO A 122 2.31 18.74 18.70
C PRO A 122 3.82 18.94 18.51
N ASN A 123 4.23 20.17 18.18
CA ASN A 123 5.62 20.58 17.98
C ASN A 123 6.35 19.93 16.80
N LEU A 124 5.69 19.10 16.00
CA LEU A 124 6.27 18.66 14.74
C LEU A 124 6.04 19.73 13.67
N SER A 125 7.11 20.04 12.95
CA SER A 125 7.06 20.83 11.72
C SER A 125 7.45 19.92 10.57
N TRP A 126 6.89 20.14 9.40
CA TRP A 126 7.21 19.38 8.20
C TRP A 126 7.57 20.31 7.04
N PRO A 127 8.25 19.80 6.01
CA PRO A 127 8.53 20.60 4.82
C PRO A 127 7.30 21.18 4.15
N ASN A 128 7.43 22.40 3.63
CA ASN A 128 6.45 22.97 2.72
C ASN A 128 6.68 22.47 1.29
N CYS A 129 5.91 21.48 0.85
CA CYS A 129 5.95 20.96 -0.52
C CYS A 129 5.62 22.01 -1.58
N ASP A 130 4.95 23.12 -1.24
CA ASP A 130 4.60 24.16 -2.21
C ASP A 130 5.74 25.18 -2.42
N ASP A 131 6.81 25.10 -1.62
CA ASP A 131 7.92 26.08 -1.62
C ASP A 131 9.11 25.65 -2.49
N VAL A 132 9.07 24.47 -3.09
CA VAL A 132 10.17 23.98 -3.92
C VAL A 132 10.20 24.74 -5.24
N SER A 133 11.37 25.29 -5.60
CA SER A 133 11.58 25.95 -6.88
C SER A 133 11.21 24.99 -8.01
N ARG A 134 10.60 25.55 -9.07
CA ARG A 134 10.04 24.88 -10.26
C ARG A 134 10.99 23.94 -11.05
N ASP A 135 12.19 23.67 -10.54
CA ASP A 135 13.22 22.87 -11.20
C ASP A 135 13.23 21.39 -10.79
N ILE A 136 12.31 20.94 -9.91
CA ILE A 136 12.16 19.52 -9.53
C ILE A 136 11.03 18.84 -10.30
N ASP A 137 10.91 19.13 -11.60
CA ASP A 137 10.09 18.33 -12.55
C ASP A 137 10.72 16.94 -12.83
N VAL A 138 11.65 16.50 -11.97
CA VAL A 138 12.28 15.18 -12.07
C VAL A 138 11.19 14.17 -11.72
N HIS A 139 10.77 13.39 -12.71
CA HIS A 139 10.02 12.16 -12.49
C HIS A 139 10.90 11.22 -11.66
N THR A 140 10.88 11.38 -10.34
CA THR A 140 11.53 10.48 -9.41
C THR A 140 10.57 9.36 -9.09
N GLY A 141 11.08 8.13 -9.15
CA GLY A 141 10.34 6.96 -8.72
C GLY A 141 10.28 5.85 -9.75
N THR A 142 10.13 4.64 -9.25
CA THR A 142 9.83 3.46 -10.06
C THR A 142 8.39 3.58 -10.60
N ALA A 143 8.23 3.73 -11.91
CA ALA A 143 6.95 4.06 -12.55
C ALA A 143 5.77 3.16 -12.12
N ALA A 144 6.02 1.86 -12.02
CA ALA A 144 5.05 0.86 -11.55
C ALA A 144 4.45 1.14 -10.16
N PHE A 145 5.19 1.84 -9.29
CA PHE A 145 4.77 2.14 -7.91
C PHE A 145 4.51 3.62 -7.67
N THR A 146 4.86 4.49 -8.62
CA THR A 146 4.64 5.93 -8.52
C THR A 146 3.13 6.25 -8.46
N SER A 147 2.77 7.34 -7.78
CA SER A 147 1.38 7.83 -7.76
C SER A 147 0.90 8.16 -9.17
N GLY A 148 -0.37 7.87 -9.45
CA GLY A 148 -1.00 8.30 -10.70
C GLY A 148 -1.17 9.83 -10.81
N GLU A 149 -1.06 10.58 -9.70
CA GLU A 149 -1.13 12.05 -9.74
C GLU A 149 0.09 12.67 -10.41
N LEU A 150 1.24 12.02 -10.31
CA LEU A 150 2.54 12.57 -10.74
C LEU A 150 2.76 12.57 -12.25
N SER A 151 1.72 12.38 -13.06
CA SER A 151 1.85 12.41 -14.51
C SER A 151 0.62 12.96 -15.21
N GLY A 152 0.91 13.88 -16.12
CA GLY A 152 -0.05 14.38 -17.09
C GLY A 152 0.26 15.82 -17.46
N ARG A 153 0.28 16.10 -18.77
CA ARG A 153 0.09 17.47 -19.28
C ARG A 153 -1.29 18.04 -18.92
N PHE A 154 -2.18 17.20 -18.39
CA PHE A 154 -3.53 17.54 -17.98
C PHE A 154 -3.55 17.90 -16.49
N ARG A 155 -4.13 19.06 -16.20
CA ARG A 155 -4.27 19.58 -14.84
C ARG A 155 -5.26 18.69 -14.09
N ARG A 156 -4.78 17.98 -13.06
CA ARG A 156 -5.56 17.32 -11.98
C ARG A 156 -6.20 15.97 -12.36
N PRO A 157 -5.44 14.86 -12.36
CA PRO A 157 -6.00 13.55 -12.65
C PRO A 157 -7.03 13.06 -11.60
N TYR A 158 -6.92 13.50 -10.35
CA TYR A 158 -7.82 13.12 -9.25
C TYR A 158 -8.91 14.18 -8.95
N GLU A 159 -9.22 15.08 -9.88
CA GLU A 159 -9.95 16.36 -9.66
C GLU A 159 -11.30 16.27 -8.92
N TYR A 160 -11.43 17.02 -7.80
CA TYR A 160 -12.47 18.02 -7.49
C TYR A 160 -12.12 18.62 -6.10
N GLY A 161 -11.79 19.92 -6.02
CA GLY A 161 -11.61 20.64 -4.73
C GLY A 161 -10.20 21.18 -4.44
N PHE A 162 -10.13 22.36 -3.81
CA PHE A 162 -8.95 23.08 -3.29
C PHE A 162 -7.85 23.57 -4.25
N GLY A 163 -8.07 23.54 -5.56
CA GLY A 163 -7.39 24.49 -6.45
C GLY A 163 -5.88 24.29 -6.66
N ARG A 164 -5.34 23.08 -6.48
CA ARG A 164 -3.94 22.78 -6.82
C ARG A 164 -3.66 23.16 -8.28
N GLY A 165 -2.76 24.11 -8.49
CA GLY A 165 -2.38 24.59 -9.83
C GLY A 165 -1.35 23.69 -10.51
N HIS A 166 -0.44 23.13 -9.72
CA HIS A 166 0.63 22.22 -10.13
C HIS A 166 0.73 21.07 -9.14
N ILE A 167 1.04 19.88 -9.63
CA ILE A 167 1.24 18.69 -8.82
C ILE A 167 2.74 18.61 -8.55
N ILE A 168 3.12 18.74 -7.28
CA ILE A 168 4.50 18.62 -6.82
C ILE A 168 4.60 17.34 -6.01
N HIS A 169 5.63 16.53 -6.25
CA HIS A 169 5.89 15.34 -5.44
C HIS A 169 6.01 15.71 -3.96
N GLY A 170 5.01 15.30 -3.16
CA GLY A 170 5.07 15.32 -1.71
C GLY A 170 4.83 13.95 -1.09
N VAL A 171 4.83 13.93 0.23
CA VAL A 171 4.73 12.73 1.07
C VAL A 171 3.51 11.84 0.78
N ILE A 172 2.38 12.41 0.34
CA ILE A 172 1.19 11.60 0.00
C ILE A 172 1.48 10.61 -1.12
N HIS A 173 2.32 10.98 -2.08
CA HIS A 173 2.67 10.11 -3.20
C HIS A 173 3.56 8.97 -2.74
N ASP A 174 4.51 9.21 -1.84
CA ASP A 174 5.32 8.14 -1.24
C ASP A 174 4.43 7.17 -0.43
N ILE A 175 3.42 7.68 0.28
CA ILE A 175 2.42 6.86 0.97
C ILE A 175 1.57 6.05 -0.02
N GLU A 176 1.13 6.63 -1.14
CA GLU A 176 0.44 5.90 -2.20
C GLU A 176 1.36 4.83 -2.81
N SER A 177 2.64 5.11 -2.99
CA SER A 177 3.60 4.13 -3.47
C SER A 177 3.77 2.95 -2.51
N PHE A 178 3.79 3.18 -1.19
CA PHE A 178 3.74 2.07 -0.23
C PHE A 178 2.48 1.22 -0.37
N PHE A 179 1.32 1.85 -0.63
CA PHE A 179 0.08 1.14 -0.90
C PHE A 179 0.21 0.26 -2.15
N TRP A 180 0.70 0.80 -3.27
CA TRP A 180 0.88 0.04 -4.52
C TRP A 180 1.90 -1.09 -4.38
N VAL A 181 2.97 -0.91 -3.60
CA VAL A 181 3.90 -2.00 -3.28
C VAL A 181 3.17 -3.13 -2.55
N LEU A 182 2.33 -2.81 -1.56
CA LEU A 182 1.60 -3.85 -0.82
C LEU A 182 0.55 -4.55 -1.71
N VAL A 183 -0.16 -3.81 -2.57
CA VAL A 183 -1.06 -4.38 -3.59
C VAL A 183 -0.30 -5.37 -4.48
N TYR A 184 0.85 -4.97 -5.02
CA TYR A 184 1.68 -5.82 -5.87
C TYR A 184 2.10 -7.11 -5.15
N LEU A 185 2.54 -7.01 -3.89
CA LEU A 185 2.90 -8.19 -3.10
C LEU A 185 1.70 -9.12 -2.88
N CYS A 186 0.53 -8.58 -2.54
CA CYS A 186 -0.69 -9.37 -2.34
C CYS A 186 -1.22 -10.04 -3.62
N LEU A 187 -0.96 -9.44 -4.78
CA LEU A 187 -1.34 -9.99 -6.09
C LEU A 187 -0.35 -11.02 -6.59
N THR A 188 0.95 -10.83 -6.35
CA THR A 188 2.02 -11.61 -6.99
C THR A 188 2.66 -12.66 -6.10
N ARG A 189 2.52 -12.58 -4.78
CA ARG A 189 3.19 -13.48 -3.84
C ARG A 189 2.24 -14.40 -3.09
N THR A 190 2.72 -15.59 -2.76
CA THR A 190 2.09 -16.51 -1.80
C THR A 190 2.38 -16.07 -0.36
N GLY A 191 1.76 -16.71 0.64
CA GLY A 191 2.02 -16.43 2.07
C GLY A 191 3.49 -16.64 2.48
N GLU A 192 4.21 -17.50 1.75
CA GLU A 192 5.65 -17.74 1.94
C GLU A 192 6.55 -16.73 1.22
N GLY A 193 5.98 -15.75 0.50
CA GLY A 193 6.72 -14.75 -0.27
C GLY A 193 7.25 -15.25 -1.62
N ARG A 194 6.87 -16.44 -2.07
CA ARG A 194 7.23 -16.96 -3.41
C ARG A 194 6.34 -16.31 -4.47
N LEU A 195 6.83 -16.22 -5.71
CA LEU A 195 6.00 -15.81 -6.84
C LEU A 195 4.87 -16.84 -7.03
N ARG A 196 3.66 -16.34 -7.24
CA ARG A 196 2.47 -17.14 -7.51
C ARG A 196 2.67 -18.01 -8.76
N PRO A 197 2.42 -19.33 -8.69
CA PRO A 197 2.51 -20.22 -9.85
C PRO A 197 1.67 -19.76 -11.04
N GLU A 198 0.52 -19.14 -10.76
CA GLU A 198 -0.41 -18.64 -11.77
C GLU A 198 0.21 -17.57 -12.66
N LEU A 199 1.25 -16.87 -12.19
CA LEU A 199 1.97 -15.83 -12.94
C LEU A 199 3.22 -16.34 -13.66
N LEU A 200 3.55 -17.63 -13.54
CA LEU A 200 4.76 -18.21 -14.17
C LEU A 200 4.53 -18.60 -15.65
N GLN A 201 3.28 -18.77 -16.05
CA GLN A 201 2.90 -19.22 -17.38
C GLN A 201 1.66 -18.46 -17.85
N ASP A 202 1.50 -18.35 -19.17
CA ASP A 202 0.29 -17.77 -19.75
C ASP A 202 -0.93 -18.61 -19.38
N PRO A 203 -2.01 -17.98 -18.90
CA PRO A 203 -3.21 -18.70 -18.52
C PRO A 203 -3.91 -19.28 -19.77
N PRO A 204 -4.48 -20.49 -19.68
CA PRO A 204 -5.35 -21.04 -20.73
C PRO A 204 -6.51 -20.09 -21.09
N GLU A 205 -7.03 -20.17 -22.31
CA GLU A 205 -8.09 -19.25 -22.78
C GLU A 205 -9.36 -19.31 -21.91
N ASP A 206 -9.68 -20.47 -21.34
CA ASP A 206 -10.82 -20.75 -20.49
C ASP A 206 -10.60 -20.40 -19.00
N ASP A 207 -9.35 -20.19 -18.57
CA ASP A 207 -9.01 -19.80 -17.20
C ASP A 207 -9.21 -18.29 -16.97
N THR A 208 -10.47 -17.92 -16.83
CA THR A 208 -10.88 -16.51 -16.68
C THR A 208 -10.26 -15.86 -15.44
N THR A 209 -10.15 -16.58 -14.33
CA THR A 209 -9.61 -16.06 -13.06
C THR A 209 -8.14 -15.68 -13.21
N ASN A 210 -7.32 -16.57 -13.77
CA ASN A 210 -5.90 -16.29 -13.95
C ASN A 210 -5.68 -15.24 -15.05
N ARG A 211 -6.51 -15.20 -16.09
CA ARG A 211 -6.50 -14.11 -17.08
C ARG A 211 -6.77 -12.74 -16.45
N ILE A 212 -7.75 -12.65 -15.55
CA ILE A 212 -8.03 -11.41 -14.81
C ILE A 212 -6.81 -11.00 -13.99
N LEU A 213 -6.21 -11.93 -13.24
CA LEU A 213 -5.01 -11.66 -12.45
C LEU A 213 -3.85 -11.14 -13.31
N HIS A 214 -3.53 -11.84 -14.40
CA HIS A 214 -2.49 -11.43 -15.35
C HIS A 214 -2.76 -10.04 -15.92
N THR A 215 -4.01 -9.77 -16.30
CA THR A 215 -4.44 -8.46 -16.82
C THR A 215 -4.17 -7.37 -15.79
N ILE A 216 -4.57 -7.58 -14.53
CA ILE A 216 -4.35 -6.61 -13.45
C ILE A 216 -2.86 -6.34 -13.27
N VAL A 217 -2.05 -7.40 -13.13
CA VAL A 217 -0.61 -7.26 -12.88
C VAL A 217 0.08 -6.54 -14.03
N TYR A 218 -0.23 -6.93 -15.27
CA TYR A 218 0.33 -6.31 -16.46
C TYR A 218 0.00 -4.81 -16.56
N TYR A 219 -1.27 -4.45 -16.51
CA TYR A 219 -1.70 -3.06 -16.72
C TYR A 219 -1.39 -2.10 -15.56
N LEU A 220 -1.08 -2.62 -14.36
CA LEU A 220 -0.72 -1.79 -13.21
C LEU A 220 0.78 -1.76 -12.89
N PHE A 221 1.54 -2.79 -13.29
CA PHE A 221 2.93 -2.94 -12.83
C PHE A 221 3.93 -3.29 -13.93
N ASP A 222 3.58 -4.13 -14.90
CA ASP A 222 4.56 -4.63 -15.88
C ASP A 222 4.48 -3.93 -17.26
N MET A 223 3.46 -3.09 -17.48
CA MET A 223 3.33 -2.34 -18.74
C MET A 223 4.44 -1.30 -18.87
N SER A 224 5.08 -1.27 -20.03
CA SER A 224 6.20 -0.36 -20.33
C SER A 224 5.76 1.09 -20.60
N ASP A 225 4.48 1.30 -20.89
CA ASP A 225 3.92 2.62 -21.08
C ASP A 225 3.45 3.18 -19.73
N ASP A 226 4.29 4.03 -19.15
CA ASP A 226 4.03 4.68 -17.87
C ASP A 226 2.67 5.40 -17.89
N ASP A 227 2.34 6.12 -18.97
CA ASP A 227 1.10 6.91 -19.04
C ASP A 227 -0.14 6.02 -18.94
N VAL A 228 -0.07 4.80 -19.47
CA VAL A 228 -1.17 3.82 -19.32
C VAL A 228 -1.25 3.32 -17.88
N VAL A 229 -0.13 2.95 -17.25
CA VAL A 229 -0.10 2.54 -15.84
C VAL A 229 -0.70 3.63 -14.94
N LYS A 230 -0.31 4.88 -15.17
CA LYS A 230 -0.78 6.06 -14.45
C LYS A 230 -2.26 6.35 -14.70
N SER A 231 -2.74 6.23 -15.94
CA SER A 231 -4.15 6.35 -16.28
C SER A 231 -4.99 5.29 -15.57
N ASN A 232 -4.54 4.04 -15.54
CA ASN A 232 -5.25 2.95 -14.88
C ASN A 232 -5.39 3.19 -13.37
N LYS A 233 -4.33 3.68 -12.71
CA LYS A 233 -4.39 4.08 -11.30
C LYS A 233 -5.35 5.24 -11.08
N THR A 234 -5.34 6.22 -11.97
CA THR A 234 -6.27 7.36 -11.94
C THR A 234 -7.71 6.93 -12.05
N ASP A 235 -8.02 5.99 -12.95
CA ASP A 235 -9.39 5.51 -13.12
C ASP A 235 -9.93 4.89 -11.83
N PHE A 236 -9.09 4.22 -11.01
CA PHE A 236 -9.51 3.72 -9.70
C PHE A 236 -9.88 4.85 -8.74
N PHE A 237 -9.17 5.98 -8.72
CA PHE A 237 -9.56 7.13 -7.89
C PHE A 237 -10.88 7.78 -8.35
N GLN A 238 -11.15 7.75 -9.66
CA GLN A 238 -12.43 8.21 -10.22
C GLN A 238 -13.58 7.24 -9.94
N GLN A 239 -13.29 5.94 -9.84
CA GLN A 239 -14.26 4.89 -9.52
C GLN A 239 -13.80 4.02 -8.33
N PRO A 240 -13.77 4.56 -7.10
CA PRO A 240 -13.16 3.90 -5.94
C PRO A 240 -13.69 2.48 -5.64
N GLY A 241 -14.95 2.21 -5.94
CA GLY A 241 -15.58 0.90 -5.72
C GLY A 241 -14.92 -0.24 -6.51
N GLN A 242 -14.25 0.07 -7.63
CA GLN A 242 -13.57 -0.91 -8.47
C GLN A 242 -12.30 -1.50 -7.83
N MET A 243 -11.72 -0.82 -6.85
CA MET A 243 -10.58 -1.34 -6.10
C MET A 243 -10.95 -2.65 -5.39
N ASN A 244 -12.13 -2.70 -4.74
CA ASN A 244 -12.58 -3.91 -4.08
C ASN A 244 -12.95 -5.00 -5.10
N GLU A 245 -13.72 -4.61 -6.12
CA GLU A 245 -14.29 -5.52 -7.13
C GLU A 245 -13.21 -6.28 -7.90
N TYR A 246 -12.15 -5.59 -8.33
CA TYR A 246 -11.14 -6.19 -9.19
C TYR A 246 -9.83 -6.49 -8.48
N ILE A 247 -9.29 -5.55 -7.70
CA ILE A 247 -7.93 -5.68 -7.18
C ILE A 247 -7.91 -6.54 -5.92
N ILE A 248 -8.68 -6.17 -4.91
CA ILE A 248 -8.68 -6.84 -3.60
C ILE A 248 -9.34 -8.22 -3.70
N ALA A 249 -10.31 -8.40 -4.60
CA ALA A 249 -10.87 -9.71 -4.92
C ALA A 249 -9.80 -10.71 -5.41
N SER A 250 -8.82 -10.24 -6.20
CA SER A 250 -7.76 -11.05 -6.83
C SER A 250 -6.54 -11.35 -5.94
N PHE A 251 -6.52 -10.89 -4.70
CA PHE A 251 -5.44 -11.22 -3.77
C PHE A 251 -5.34 -12.73 -3.54
N HIS A 252 -4.12 -13.22 -3.36
CA HIS A 252 -3.87 -14.61 -3.01
C HIS A 252 -4.61 -14.99 -1.70
N PRO A 253 -5.19 -16.21 -1.58
CA PRO A 253 -5.91 -16.64 -0.38
C PRO A 253 -5.12 -16.48 0.92
N ASP A 254 -3.83 -16.78 0.92
CA ASP A 254 -2.96 -16.59 2.11
C ASP A 254 -2.89 -15.14 2.60
N MET A 255 -3.18 -14.17 1.72
CA MET A 255 -3.16 -12.73 2.03
C MET A 255 -4.56 -12.21 2.37
N ALA A 256 -5.56 -13.08 2.52
CA ALA A 256 -6.94 -12.68 2.79
C ALA A 256 -7.09 -11.83 4.06
N CYS A 257 -6.25 -12.07 5.08
CA CYS A 257 -6.24 -11.30 6.32
C CYS A 257 -5.88 -9.81 6.12
N LEU A 258 -5.22 -9.46 4.99
CA LEU A 258 -4.84 -8.09 4.66
C LEU A 258 -5.95 -7.32 3.91
N LYS A 259 -6.98 -7.99 3.39
CA LYS A 259 -8.06 -7.32 2.62
C LYS A 259 -8.73 -6.18 3.39
N PRO A 260 -9.09 -6.32 4.69
CA PRO A 260 -9.69 -5.22 5.45
C PRO A 260 -8.77 -4.01 5.60
N LEU A 261 -7.46 -4.24 5.81
CA LEU A 261 -6.47 -3.17 5.88
C LEU A 261 -6.36 -2.43 4.55
N MET A 262 -6.28 -3.16 3.44
CA MET A 262 -6.13 -2.57 2.12
C MET A 262 -7.36 -1.75 1.71
N LEU A 263 -8.58 -2.20 2.05
CA LEU A 263 -9.80 -1.42 1.84
C LEU A 263 -9.78 -0.13 2.65
N ARG A 264 -9.50 -0.21 3.96
CA ARG A 264 -9.45 0.97 4.83
C ARG A 264 -8.36 1.97 4.40
N TRP A 265 -7.22 1.48 3.94
CA TRP A 265 -6.14 2.34 3.43
C TRP A 265 -6.52 2.97 2.09
N TRP A 266 -7.16 2.22 1.19
CA TRP A 266 -7.69 2.78 -0.05
C TRP A 266 -8.71 3.89 0.19
N ASP A 267 -9.69 3.65 1.07
CA ASP A 267 -10.69 4.65 1.46
C ASP A 267 -10.02 5.90 2.04
N LEU A 268 -9.00 5.73 2.88
CA LEU A 268 -8.20 6.82 3.41
C LEU A 268 -7.47 7.60 2.31
N LEU A 269 -6.86 6.93 1.32
CA LEU A 269 -6.18 7.60 0.21
C LEU A 269 -7.16 8.41 -0.63
N VAL A 270 -8.29 7.82 -1.02
CA VAL A 270 -9.35 8.50 -1.79
C VAL A 270 -9.85 9.73 -1.03
N PHE A 271 -10.13 9.57 0.27
CA PHE A 271 -10.54 10.68 1.14
C PHE A 271 -9.48 11.77 1.20
N THR A 272 -8.22 11.39 1.40
CA THR A 272 -7.10 12.33 1.58
C THR A 272 -6.84 13.14 0.32
N TYR A 273 -6.94 12.53 -0.87
CA TYR A 273 -6.81 13.28 -2.13
C TYR A 273 -7.97 14.26 -2.35
N ARG A 274 -9.21 13.87 -2.01
CA ARG A 274 -10.39 14.76 -2.13
C ARG A 274 -10.38 15.93 -1.14
N THR A 275 -9.78 15.71 0.03
CA THR A 275 -9.71 16.70 1.11
C THR A 275 -8.32 17.30 1.28
N TYR A 276 -7.44 17.12 0.28
CA TYR A 276 -6.04 17.48 0.39
C TYR A 276 -5.88 18.94 0.81
N ASN A 277 -5.08 19.17 1.86
CA ASN A 277 -4.77 20.50 2.35
C ASN A 277 -3.35 20.56 2.95
N HIS A 278 -2.97 21.72 3.47
CA HIS A 278 -1.63 21.97 4.03
C HIS A 278 -1.26 21.09 5.24
N LEU A 279 -2.25 20.47 5.91
CA LEU A 279 -2.03 19.56 7.03
C LEU A 279 -1.82 18.11 6.59
N THR A 280 -2.27 17.74 5.39
CA THR A 280 -2.19 16.37 4.88
C THR A 280 -0.79 15.79 5.06
N SER A 281 0.24 16.58 4.73
CA SER A 281 1.63 16.18 4.85
C SER A 281 2.11 15.94 6.28
N GLY A 282 1.43 16.50 7.28
CA GLY A 282 1.73 16.31 8.69
C GLY A 282 0.95 15.19 9.38
N VAL A 283 -0.11 14.66 8.75
CA VAL A 283 -1.03 13.70 9.40
C VAL A 283 -1.08 12.33 8.72
N ILE A 284 -0.76 12.24 7.42
CA ILE A 284 -1.00 11.03 6.63
C ILE A 284 -0.25 9.79 7.14
N HIS A 285 0.99 9.95 7.62
CA HIS A 285 1.72 8.81 8.21
C HIS A 285 1.01 8.28 9.45
N SER A 286 0.61 9.16 10.37
CA SER A 286 -0.02 8.76 11.63
C SER A 286 -1.39 8.13 11.38
N GLN A 287 -2.12 8.59 10.37
CA GLN A 287 -3.33 7.94 9.88
C GLN A 287 -3.03 6.51 9.40
N VAL A 288 -2.12 6.33 8.46
CA VAL A 288 -1.79 5.00 7.91
C VAL A 288 -1.24 4.07 8.99
N LEU A 289 -0.34 4.54 9.86
CA LEU A 289 0.20 3.75 10.96
C LEU A 289 -0.90 3.30 11.93
N LYS A 290 -1.90 4.14 12.20
CA LYS A 290 -3.07 3.75 12.99
C LYS A 290 -3.88 2.63 12.33
N LEU A 291 -4.03 2.63 11.00
CA LEU A 291 -4.68 1.51 10.30
C LEU A 291 -3.92 0.20 10.52
N PHE A 292 -2.59 0.23 10.40
CA PHE A 292 -1.76 -0.94 10.68
C PHE A 292 -1.87 -1.40 12.14
N ASP A 293 -1.85 -0.47 13.10
CA ASP A 293 -1.95 -0.80 14.53
C ASP A 293 -3.30 -1.42 14.88
N ASP A 294 -4.40 -0.91 14.31
CA ASP A 294 -5.72 -1.47 14.51
C ASP A 294 -5.80 -2.88 13.89
N THR A 295 -5.35 -3.05 12.63
CA THR A 295 -5.35 -4.37 11.97
C THR A 295 -4.46 -5.38 12.68
N LEU A 296 -3.29 -4.97 13.18
CA LEU A 296 -2.41 -5.89 13.91
C LEU A 296 -3.08 -6.41 15.20
N LYS A 297 -3.85 -5.57 15.90
CA LYS A 297 -4.63 -6.03 17.06
C LYS A 297 -5.68 -7.05 16.64
N ASP A 298 -6.38 -6.81 15.53
CA ASP A 298 -7.40 -7.73 15.02
C ASP A 298 -6.80 -9.08 14.62
N VAL A 299 -5.66 -9.06 13.90
CA VAL A 299 -4.93 -10.28 13.50
C VAL A 299 -4.43 -11.05 14.72
N GLN A 300 -3.85 -10.36 15.72
CA GLN A 300 -3.40 -10.98 16.96
C GLN A 300 -4.56 -11.63 17.74
N GLN A 301 -5.75 -11.02 17.72
CA GLN A 301 -6.94 -11.60 18.33
C GLN A 301 -7.46 -12.82 17.56
N GLN A 302 -7.41 -12.78 16.22
CA GLN A 302 -7.88 -13.87 15.36
C GLN A 302 -6.99 -15.12 15.43
N PHE A 303 -5.67 -14.95 15.51
CA PHE A 303 -4.70 -16.06 15.47
C PHE A 303 -4.05 -16.38 16.83
N GLY A 304 -4.44 -15.67 17.89
CA GLY A 304 -3.91 -15.83 19.24
C GLY A 304 -2.49 -15.26 19.42
N THR A 305 -2.10 -14.98 20.67
CA THR A 305 -0.73 -14.57 21.03
C THR A 305 0.23 -15.76 20.97
N GLY A 306 0.46 -16.31 19.78
CA GLY A 306 1.58 -17.21 19.53
C GLY A 306 2.61 -16.51 18.64
N PRO A 307 3.92 -16.57 18.94
CA PRO A 307 4.91 -16.18 17.94
C PRO A 307 4.71 -17.05 16.69
N PRO A 308 4.87 -16.51 15.48
CA PRO A 308 4.76 -17.29 14.25
C PRO A 308 6.05 -18.08 14.10
N ASP A 309 6.17 -19.23 14.76
CA ASP A 309 7.02 -20.35 14.33
C ASP A 309 6.83 -21.57 15.25
N GLY A 310 6.33 -22.65 14.65
CA GLY A 310 6.36 -24.01 15.17
C GLY A 310 6.05 -24.95 13.99
N PRO A 311 6.85 -25.99 13.72
CA PRO A 311 6.58 -26.89 12.61
C PRO A 311 5.24 -27.59 12.87
N LEU A 312 4.31 -27.51 11.92
CA LEU A 312 3.14 -28.38 11.88
C LEU A 312 3.60 -29.82 11.64
N THR A 313 4.05 -30.50 12.69
CA THR A 313 4.14 -31.95 12.70
C THR A 313 2.72 -32.49 12.85
N GLY A 314 2.24 -33.15 11.79
CA GLY A 314 0.94 -33.79 11.77
C GLY A 314 0.78 -34.83 12.89
N GLY A 315 -0.32 -34.72 13.62
CA GLY A 315 -0.83 -35.76 14.51
C GLY A 315 -2.19 -36.20 14.01
N HIS A 316 -2.19 -37.25 13.18
CA HIS A 316 -3.39 -37.98 12.81
C HIS A 316 -3.73 -38.90 14.00
N ASP A 317 -4.65 -38.49 14.87
CA ASP A 317 -5.23 -39.38 15.88
C ASP A 317 -6.55 -39.97 15.35
N GLN A 318 -6.50 -41.24 14.96
CA GLN A 318 -7.65 -42.13 15.05
C GLN A 318 -7.20 -43.46 15.68
N PRO A 319 -8.05 -44.08 16.53
CA PRO A 319 -7.62 -45.11 17.46
C PRO A 319 -7.55 -46.52 16.86
N ALA A 320 -6.74 -47.34 17.51
CA ALA A 320 -6.36 -48.70 17.17
C ALA A 320 -7.50 -49.73 17.12
N SER A 321 -7.34 -50.73 16.24
CA SER A 321 -7.73 -52.13 16.52
C SER A 321 -7.03 -53.12 15.57
N ALA A 322 -6.16 -53.95 16.16
CA ALA A 322 -5.88 -55.37 15.92
C ALA A 322 -5.67 -55.92 14.50
N ALA A 323 -4.48 -56.48 14.22
CA ALA A 323 -4.24 -57.94 14.20
C ALA A 323 -2.90 -58.32 13.54
N GLU A 324 -2.14 -59.18 14.24
CA GLU A 324 -1.32 -60.31 13.76
C GLU A 324 -0.19 -60.17 12.71
N GLY A 325 1.00 -60.68 13.09
CA GLY A 325 1.83 -61.52 12.20
C GLY A 325 3.32 -61.11 12.03
N ARG A 326 4.23 -61.94 12.59
CA ARG A 326 5.53 -62.48 12.06
C ARG A 326 6.32 -61.69 10.98
N ASP A 327 7.65 -61.64 10.91
CA ASP A 327 8.73 -62.59 11.24
C ASP A 327 10.10 -61.84 11.33
N ASP A 328 11.11 -62.52 11.90
CA ASP A 328 12.53 -62.15 11.96
C ASP A 328 13.27 -62.20 10.60
N ASN A 329 14.32 -61.37 10.47
CA ASN A 329 15.70 -61.67 10.02
C ASN A 329 16.37 -60.65 9.08
N ASP A 330 17.41 -60.01 9.63
CA ASP A 330 18.82 -60.09 9.21
C ASP A 330 19.28 -59.58 7.82
N LEU A 331 20.24 -58.62 7.84
CA LEU A 331 21.54 -58.58 7.11
C LEU A 331 21.97 -57.19 6.59
N LEU A 332 22.78 -56.53 7.42
CA LEU A 332 24.14 -55.96 7.20
C LEU A 332 24.67 -55.47 5.81
N LEU A 333 25.39 -54.33 5.93
CA LEU A 333 26.61 -53.83 5.24
C LEU A 333 26.51 -52.78 4.08
N GLU A 334 26.67 -51.48 4.44
CA GLU A 334 27.82 -50.54 4.18
C GLU A 334 28.61 -50.59 2.82
N PRO A 335 29.42 -49.58 2.37
CA PRO A 335 29.82 -48.28 2.98
C PRO A 335 30.04 -47.03 2.04
N ALA A 336 30.35 -45.90 2.70
CA ALA A 336 31.39 -44.87 2.42
C ALA A 336 31.39 -43.90 1.20
N ALA A 337 31.44 -42.59 1.49
CA ALA A 337 32.54 -41.62 1.22
C ALA A 337 31.99 -40.17 1.42
N ALA A 338 32.33 -39.38 2.44
CA ALA A 338 33.60 -38.76 2.84
C ALA A 338 34.02 -37.49 2.04
N ARG A 339 34.18 -36.39 2.81
CA ARG A 339 34.95 -35.13 2.57
C ARG A 339 34.19 -34.04 1.78
N GLY A 340 34.01 -32.79 2.23
CA GLY A 340 34.71 -31.95 3.21
C GLY A 340 35.59 -30.93 2.49
N ILE A 341 35.32 -29.61 2.62
CA ILE A 341 36.17 -28.42 2.32
C ILE A 341 35.39 -27.21 2.89
N ASN A 342 35.85 -26.46 3.90
CA ASN A 342 36.99 -25.53 4.04
C ASN A 342 36.73 -24.13 3.44
N LEU A 343 36.56 -23.17 4.34
CA LEU A 343 36.46 -21.71 4.16
C LEU A 343 37.86 -21.09 4.27
N GLN A 344 38.32 -20.31 3.28
CA GLN A 344 39.06 -19.05 3.52
C GLN A 344 39.43 -18.25 2.26
N ARG A 345 39.39 -16.90 2.44
CA ARG A 345 39.95 -15.75 1.69
C ARG A 345 39.12 -15.23 0.50
N LEU A 346 38.50 -14.04 0.55
CA LEU A 346 38.90 -12.62 0.77
C LEU A 346 39.23 -11.85 -0.53
N LEU A 347 38.25 -11.00 -0.91
CA LEU A 347 38.27 -9.72 -1.69
C LEU A 347 38.46 -9.78 -3.23
N PRO A 348 37.89 -8.84 -4.03
CA PRO A 348 37.26 -7.56 -3.68
C PRO A 348 35.76 -7.44 -4.08
N ILE A 349 35.12 -6.42 -3.49
CA ILE A 349 33.74 -6.00 -3.77
C ILE A 349 33.73 -5.25 -5.11
N ASP A 350 33.39 -5.96 -6.18
CA ASP A 350 32.89 -5.40 -7.43
C ASP A 350 31.77 -6.33 -7.90
N GLY A 351 30.60 -5.75 -8.16
CA GLY A 351 29.42 -6.49 -8.64
C GLY A 351 28.24 -6.43 -7.69
N TYR A 352 27.51 -5.31 -7.73
CA TYR A 352 26.07 -5.42 -7.53
C TYR A 352 25.54 -6.38 -8.61
N PRO A 353 24.79 -7.43 -8.26
CA PRO A 353 23.94 -8.03 -9.27
C PRO A 353 22.98 -6.92 -9.68
N LYS A 354 23.06 -6.48 -10.94
CA LYS A 354 21.88 -5.93 -11.60
C LYS A 354 20.76 -6.90 -11.24
N MET A 355 19.77 -6.45 -10.47
CA MET A 355 18.50 -7.16 -10.44
C MET A 355 18.11 -7.24 -11.91
N ASN A 356 18.20 -8.46 -12.46
CA ASN A 356 17.52 -8.77 -13.68
C ASN A 356 16.05 -8.54 -13.34
N PHE A 357 15.57 -7.32 -13.59
CA PHE A 357 14.31 -7.19 -14.29
C PHE A 357 14.39 -8.27 -15.36
N LEU A 358 13.55 -9.29 -15.25
CA LEU A 358 13.31 -10.18 -16.35
C LEU A 358 12.81 -9.26 -17.46
N SER A 359 13.76 -8.76 -18.25
CA SER A 359 13.56 -8.42 -19.62
C SER A 359 12.98 -9.69 -20.21
N ILE A 360 11.66 -9.70 -20.32
CA ILE A 360 10.99 -10.46 -21.37
C ILE A 360 11.46 -9.77 -22.65
N SER A 361 12.68 -10.08 -23.06
CA SER A 361 13.26 -9.61 -24.30
C SER A 361 12.50 -10.29 -25.43
N GLY A 362 11.72 -9.50 -26.16
CA GLY A 362 11.42 -9.73 -27.56
C GLY A 362 10.33 -10.76 -27.86
N GLU A 363 9.27 -10.24 -28.47
CA GLU A 363 8.37 -10.97 -29.38
C GLU A 363 7.36 -11.96 -28.79
N TYR A 364 6.66 -11.61 -27.71
CA TYR A 364 5.40 -12.29 -27.40
C TYR A 364 4.33 -11.27 -26.98
N LEU A 365 3.81 -10.55 -27.98
CA LEU A 365 2.49 -9.92 -27.87
C LEU A 365 1.44 -11.04 -27.92
N PRO A 366 0.59 -11.19 -26.90
CA PRO A 366 -0.63 -11.97 -27.05
C PRO A 366 -1.38 -11.42 -28.27
N ARG A 367 -1.71 -12.28 -29.22
CA ARG A 367 -2.47 -11.90 -30.42
C ARG A 367 -3.75 -11.18 -29.96
N GLN A 368 -3.84 -9.89 -30.28
CA GLN A 368 -5.02 -9.00 -30.17
C GLN A 368 -5.44 -8.53 -28.78
N TRP A 369 -4.54 -7.91 -28.00
CA TRP A 369 -4.97 -6.95 -26.97
C TRP A 369 -4.70 -5.55 -27.52
N ASP A 370 -5.77 -4.78 -27.77
CA ASP A 370 -5.65 -3.43 -28.31
C ASP A 370 -4.88 -2.57 -27.29
N ALA A 371 -3.71 -2.08 -27.68
CA ALA A 371 -2.87 -1.19 -26.88
C ALA A 371 -3.58 0.13 -26.49
N ARG A 372 -4.80 0.36 -27.00
CA ARG A 372 -5.69 1.47 -26.62
C ARG A 372 -6.69 1.12 -25.52
N SER A 373 -6.74 -0.14 -25.06
CA SER A 373 -7.66 -0.52 -23.99
C SER A 373 -7.07 -0.19 -22.61
N THR A 374 -7.82 0.57 -21.80
CA THR A 374 -7.51 0.76 -20.38
C THR A 374 -7.95 -0.47 -19.58
N LEU A 375 -7.43 -0.61 -18.36
CA LEU A 375 -7.61 -1.80 -17.51
C LEU A 375 -9.09 -2.12 -17.29
N ILE A 376 -9.92 -1.13 -16.93
CA ILE A 376 -11.32 -1.36 -16.58
C ILE A 376 -12.15 -1.91 -17.76
N PRO A 377 -12.08 -1.35 -18.97
CA PRO A 377 -12.65 -1.99 -20.16
C PRO A 377 -12.19 -3.44 -20.37
N ALA A 378 -10.89 -3.72 -20.19
CA ALA A 378 -10.35 -5.07 -20.34
C ALA A 378 -10.93 -6.04 -19.30
N LEU A 379 -11.07 -5.60 -18.05
CA LEU A 379 -11.70 -6.37 -16.97
C LEU A 379 -13.19 -6.61 -17.24
N LYS A 380 -13.93 -5.58 -17.66
CA LYS A 380 -15.35 -5.71 -18.02
C LYS A 380 -15.58 -6.67 -19.19
N GLU A 381 -14.65 -6.76 -20.13
CA GLU A 381 -14.69 -7.74 -21.21
C GLU A 381 -14.38 -9.15 -20.70
N ALA A 382 -13.36 -9.31 -19.86
CA ALA A 382 -13.02 -10.60 -19.25
C ALA A 382 -14.17 -11.17 -18.41
N THR A 383 -14.86 -10.34 -17.62
CA THR A 383 -16.01 -10.76 -16.81
C THR A 383 -17.26 -11.05 -17.66
N ARG A 384 -17.50 -10.32 -18.76
CA ARG A 384 -18.69 -10.53 -19.62
C ARG A 384 -18.71 -11.86 -20.37
N ARG A 385 -17.54 -12.49 -20.58
CA ARG A 385 -17.45 -13.78 -21.25
C ARG A 385 -17.84 -14.96 -20.35
N ASN A 386 -18.29 -14.71 -19.13
CA ASN A 386 -18.65 -15.71 -18.14
C ASN A 386 -20.01 -15.36 -17.48
N PRO A 387 -21.16 -15.80 -18.03
CA PRO A 387 -22.47 -15.59 -17.41
C PRO A 387 -22.71 -16.45 -16.16
#